data_AF-A0A090SXU8-F1
#
_entry.id   AF-A0A090SXU8-F1
#
_cell.length_a   1.000
_cell.length_b   1.000
_cell.length_c   1.000
_cell.angle_alpha   90.00
_cell.angle_beta   90.00
_cell.angle_gamma   90.00
#
_symmetry.space_group_name_H-M   'P 1'
#
loop_
_entity.id
_entity.type
_entity.pdbx_description
1 polymer ?
#
loop_
_entity_poly.entity_id
_entity_poly.type
_entity_poly.pdbx_seq_one_letter_code
_entity_poly.pdbx_strand_id
1 'polypeptide(L)'
;MFITEEQANKLALYAPHATVNQIENYEVCKKLALELPETITGVFECPNSNCITHNEPVDSSFKVFEKHEDIRLKCKYCEKVYSREIVTER
;
A
#
# COMPACT_ATOMS: atom_id res chain seq x y z
N MET A 1 15.07 16.81 4.38
CA MET A 1 14.63 15.78 3.42
C MET A 1 13.21 15.39 3.80
N PHE A 2 12.25 15.59 2.90
CA PHE A 2 10.85 15.21 3.12
C PHE A 2 10.58 13.81 2.55
N ILE A 3 9.50 13.16 2.99
CA ILE A 3 9.00 11.95 2.33
C ILE A 3 8.43 12.31 0.95
N THR A 4 8.58 11.41 -0.01
CA THR A 4 7.99 11.58 -1.35
C THR A 4 6.49 11.30 -1.31
N GLU A 5 5.76 11.77 -2.32
CA GLU A 5 4.33 11.46 -2.48
C GLU A 5 4.10 9.95 -2.64
N GLU A 6 4.99 9.24 -3.34
CA GLU A 6 4.92 7.78 -3.46
C GLU A 6 5.05 7.08 -2.09
N GLN A 7 5.99 7.54 -1.25
CA GLN A 7 6.14 7.01 0.10
C GLN A 7 4.93 7.35 0.98
N ALA A 8 4.38 8.56 0.83
CA ALA A 8 3.17 8.97 1.52
C ALA A 8 1.98 8.09 1.12
N ASN A 9 1.76 7.83 -0.17
CA ASN A 9 0.64 7.02 -0.67
C ASN A 9 0.69 5.57 -0.18
N LYS A 10 1.88 5.00 0.09
CA LYS A 10 1.97 3.68 0.74
C LYS A 10 1.29 3.66 2.12
N LEU A 11 1.23 4.79 2.83
CA LEU A 11 0.52 4.90 4.11
C LEU A 11 -1.01 4.83 3.95
N ALA A 12 -1.55 5.12 2.76
CA ALA A 12 -3.00 5.11 2.51
C ALA A 12 -3.64 3.73 2.76
N LEU A 13 -2.87 2.64 2.63
CA LEU A 13 -3.33 1.29 2.96
C LEU A 13 -3.58 1.08 4.46
N TYR A 14 -2.88 1.81 5.33
CA TYR A 14 -3.08 1.75 6.77
C TYR A 14 -4.04 2.83 7.25
N ALA A 15 -3.92 4.04 6.69
CA ALA A 15 -4.68 5.22 7.10
C ALA A 15 -5.16 5.99 5.86
N PRO A 16 -6.23 5.54 5.18
CA PRO A 16 -6.70 6.13 3.93
C PRO A 16 -7.17 7.59 4.07
N HIS A 17 -7.52 8.02 5.30
CA HIS A 17 -7.98 9.38 5.59
C HIS A 17 -6.91 10.26 6.25
N ALA A 18 -5.66 9.80 6.36
CA ALA A 18 -4.60 10.62 6.94
C ALA A 18 -4.14 11.74 5.99
N THR A 19 -3.58 12.80 6.57
CA THR A 19 -2.98 13.92 5.83
C THR A 19 -1.53 14.04 6.25
N VAL A 20 -0.62 14.10 5.27
CA VAL A 20 0.81 14.35 5.53
C VAL A 20 1.06 15.85 5.41
N ASN A 21 1.47 16.48 6.50
CA ASN A 21 1.87 17.88 6.51
C ASN A 21 3.40 17.98 6.42
N GLN A 22 3.92 18.73 5.45
CA GLN A 22 5.32 19.14 5.44
C GLN A 22 5.46 20.43 6.23
N ILE A 23 6.35 20.42 7.21
CA ILE A 23 6.61 21.54 8.11
C ILE A 23 8.05 22.00 7.92
N GLU A 24 8.23 23.29 7.67
CA GLU A 24 9.53 23.93 7.55
C GLU A 24 9.47 25.29 8.23
N ASN A 25 10.52 25.68 8.97
CA ASN A 25 10.55 26.93 9.73
C ASN A 25 9.31 27.15 10.63
N TYR A 26 8.82 26.07 11.26
CA TYR A 26 7.61 26.06 12.10
C TYR A 26 6.29 26.37 11.38
N GLU A 27 6.28 26.42 10.05
CA GLU A 27 5.07 26.65 9.24
C GLU A 27 4.72 25.42 8.40
N VAL A 28 3.42 25.21 8.15
CA VAL A 28 2.94 24.14 7.26
C VAL A 28 3.05 24.62 5.82
N CYS A 29 4.10 24.19 5.12
CA CYS A 29 4.37 24.61 3.74
C CYS A 29 3.63 23.75 2.69
N LYS A 30 3.28 22.50 3.02
CA LYS A 30 2.51 21.61 2.12
C LYS A 30 1.59 20.68 2.91
N LYS A 31 0.39 20.41 2.37
CA LYS A 31 -0.51 19.36 2.83
C LYS A 31 -0.74 18.37 1.71
N LEU A 32 -0.36 17.13 1.94
CA LEU A 32 -0.52 16.02 1.01
C LEU A 32 -1.69 15.17 1.51
N ALA A 33 -2.77 15.14 0.72
CA ALA A 33 -3.81 14.14 0.88
C ALA A 33 -3.25 12.80 0.41
N LEU A 34 -3.47 11.74 1.19
CA LEU A 34 -3.05 10.42 0.78
C LEU A 34 -4.03 9.86 -0.25
N GLU A 35 -3.49 9.28 -1.31
CA GLU A 35 -4.27 8.56 -2.30
C GLU A 35 -3.93 7.06 -2.23
N LEU A 36 -4.94 6.21 -2.43
CA LEU A 36 -4.73 4.77 -2.56
C LEU A 36 -3.86 4.51 -3.80
N PRO A 37 -2.67 3.90 -3.64
CA PRO A 37 -1.79 3.64 -4.77
C PRO A 37 -2.39 2.53 -5.63
N GLU A 38 -2.28 2.62 -6.95
CA GLU A 38 -2.78 1.56 -7.86
C GLU A 38 -2.08 0.20 -7.63
N THR A 39 -0.82 0.23 -7.22
CA THR A 39 0.01 -0.95 -6.97
C THR A 39 0.90 -0.74 -5.77
N ILE A 40 1.07 -1.79 -4.96
CA ILE A 40 2.07 -1.83 -3.89
C ILE A 40 3.04 -2.99 -4.12
N THR A 41 4.34 -2.71 -3.95
CA THR A 41 5.42 -3.64 -4.24
C THR A 41 6.39 -3.73 -3.06
N GLY A 42 6.76 -4.95 -2.67
CA GLY A 42 7.81 -5.21 -1.67
C GLY A 42 7.46 -4.85 -0.23
N VAL A 43 6.17 -4.62 0.08
CA VAL A 43 5.72 -4.24 1.44
C VAL A 43 5.06 -5.40 2.19
N PHE A 44 4.31 -6.25 1.48
CA PHE A 44 3.50 -7.32 2.09
C PHE A 44 3.82 -8.68 1.50
N GLU A 45 3.72 -9.75 2.28
CA GLU A 45 3.81 -11.12 1.77
C GLU A 45 2.45 -11.63 1.26
N CYS A 46 2.46 -12.55 0.30
CA CYS A 46 1.22 -13.13 -0.23
C CYS A 46 0.58 -14.12 0.76
N PRO A 47 -0.70 -13.95 1.18
CA PRO A 47 -1.33 -14.86 2.13
C PRO A 47 -1.48 -16.31 1.63
N ASN A 48 -1.47 -16.53 0.32
CA ASN A 48 -1.47 -17.87 -0.26
C ASN A 48 -0.11 -18.54 -0.03
N SER A 49 -0.10 -19.56 0.83
CA SER A 49 1.09 -20.35 1.16
C SER A 49 1.74 -21.02 -0.05
N ASN A 50 0.98 -21.30 -1.11
CA ASN A 50 1.49 -21.89 -2.35
C ASN A 50 1.85 -20.84 -3.41
N CYS A 51 2.03 -19.56 -3.03
CA CYS A 51 2.44 -18.53 -3.96
C CYS A 51 3.94 -18.60 -4.25
N ILE A 52 4.33 -18.46 -5.52
CA ILE A 52 5.72 -18.55 -5.96
C ILE A 52 6.62 -17.47 -5.35
N THR A 53 6.06 -16.33 -4.93
CA THR A 53 6.81 -15.22 -4.31
C THR A 53 7.51 -15.61 -3.01
N HIS A 54 7.11 -16.71 -2.37
CA HIS A 54 7.74 -17.19 -1.13
C HIS A 54 9.08 -17.88 -1.35
N ASN A 55 9.32 -18.41 -2.56
CA ASN A 55 10.49 -19.24 -2.85
C ASN A 55 11.42 -18.64 -3.92
N GLU A 56 10.96 -17.64 -4.66
CA GLU A 56 11.72 -16.98 -5.70
C GLU A 56 12.21 -15.59 -5.26
N PRO A 57 13.38 -15.13 -5.70
CA PRO A 57 13.94 -13.82 -5.35
C PRO A 57 13.25 -12.70 -6.13
N VAL A 58 11.95 -12.50 -5.87
CA VAL A 58 11.10 -11.49 -6.51
C VAL A 58 10.35 -10.68 -5.46
N ASP A 59 10.20 -9.38 -5.69
CA ASP A 59 9.37 -8.55 -4.82
C ASP A 59 7.90 -8.95 -4.94
N SER A 60 7.19 -8.99 -3.80
CA SER A 60 5.75 -9.11 -3.82
C SER A 60 5.14 -7.91 -4.54
N SER A 61 3.99 -8.10 -5.20
CA SER A 61 3.30 -7.01 -5.89
C SER A 61 1.80 -7.25 -5.89
N PHE A 62 1.04 -6.22 -5.52
CA PHE A 62 -0.41 -6.27 -5.45
C PHE A 62 -1.02 -5.07 -6.17
N LYS A 63 -1.99 -5.34 -7.03
CA LYS A 63 -2.89 -4.31 -7.55
C LYS A 63 -3.93 -3.99 -6.49
N VAL A 64 -4.06 -2.72 -6.13
CA VAL A 64 -5.04 -2.22 -5.16
C VAL A 64 -6.23 -1.66 -5.91
N PHE A 65 -7.43 -1.96 -5.44
CA PHE A 65 -8.66 -1.42 -5.99
C PHE A 65 -9.75 -1.41 -4.93
N GLU A 66 -10.64 -0.44 -5.03
CA GLU A 66 -11.79 -0.30 -4.16
C GLU A 66 -13.02 -0.94 -4.80
N LYS A 67 -13.83 -1.65 -4.01
CA LYS A 67 -15.10 -2.24 -4.46
C LYS A 67 -16.12 -2.12 -3.35
N HIS A 68 -17.17 -1.32 -3.55
CA HIS A 68 -18.21 -1.06 -2.54
C HIS A 68 -17.62 -0.57 -1.20
N GLU A 69 -16.72 0.40 -1.24
CA GLU A 69 -16.02 0.97 -0.06
C GLU A 69 -15.04 0.00 0.63
N ASP A 70 -14.87 -1.23 0.11
CA ASP A 70 -13.86 -2.18 0.58
C ASP A 70 -12.60 -2.14 -0.29
N ILE A 71 -11.45 -1.94 0.34
CA ILE A 71 -10.14 -2.04 -0.32
C ILE A 71 -9.75 -3.51 -0.50
N ARG A 72 -9.45 -3.89 -1.75
CA ARG A 72 -9.05 -5.24 -2.16
C ARG A 72 -7.67 -5.22 -2.80
N LEU A 73 -6.90 -6.29 -2.57
CA LEU A 73 -5.56 -6.45 -3.13
C LEU A 73 -5.48 -7.74 -3.95
N LYS A 74 -5.16 -7.62 -5.24
CA LYS A 74 -4.90 -8.77 -6.14
C LYS A 74 -3.40 -8.99 -6.27
N CYS A 75 -2.91 -10.15 -5.87
CA CYS A 75 -1.51 -10.54 -6.05
C CYS A 75 -1.18 -10.64 -7.55
N LYS A 76 -0.05 -10.05 -7.98
CA LYS A 76 0.44 -10.12 -9.36
C LYS A 76 0.78 -11.56 -9.80
N TYR A 77 1.15 -12.43 -8.88
CA TYR A 77 1.71 -13.75 -9.19
C TYR A 77 0.67 -14.87 -9.13
N CYS A 78 0.03 -15.09 -7.97
CA CYS A 78 -1.00 -16.13 -7.86
C CYS A 78 -2.41 -15.66 -8.25
N GLU A 79 -2.56 -14.38 -8.59
CA GLU A 79 -3.81 -13.74 -9.02
C GLU A 79 -4.98 -13.78 -8.03
N LYS A 80 -4.78 -14.34 -6.84
CA LYS A 80 -5.79 -14.34 -5.77
C LYS A 80 -6.00 -12.92 -5.22
N VAL A 81 -7.25 -12.67 -4.80
CA VAL A 81 -7.70 -11.39 -4.24
C VAL A 81 -7.97 -11.54 -2.75
N TYR A 82 -7.43 -10.63 -1.95
CA TYR A 82 -7.60 -10.59 -0.50
C TYR A 82 -8.26 -9.28 -0.06
N SER A 83 -8.82 -9.28 1.14
CA SER A 83 -9.15 -8.02 1.81
C SER A 83 -7.86 -7.36 2.30
N ARG A 84 -7.92 -6.06 2.54
CA ARG A 84 -6.83 -5.27 3.10
C ARG A 84 -6.33 -5.85 4.42
N GLU A 85 -7.24 -6.20 5.32
CA GLU A 85 -6.96 -6.70 6.67
C GLU A 85 -6.07 -7.95 6.64
N ILE A 86 -6.42 -8.93 5.80
CA ILE A 86 -5.68 -10.19 5.68
C ILE A 86 -4.24 -9.97 5.18
N VAL A 87 -4.02 -8.94 4.35
CA VAL A 87 -2.68 -8.64 3.79
C VAL A 87 -1.86 -7.80 4.77
N THR A 88 -2.47 -6.89 5.52
CA THR A 88 -1.77 -5.98 6.44
C THR A 88 -1.47 -6.57 7.82
N GLU A 89 -2.14 -7.65 8.23
CA GLU A 89 -2.00 -8.27 9.55
C GLU A 89 -0.98 -9.44 9.62
N ARG A 90 -0.34 -9.77 8.50
CA ARG A 90 0.71 -10.81 8.45
C ARG A 90 2.12 -10.25 8.60
#